data_AF-A0AAW0D778-F1
#
_entry.id   AF-A0AAW0D778-F1
#
_cell.length_a   1.000
_cell.length_b   1.000
_cell.length_c   1.000
_cell.angle_alpha   90.00
_cell.angle_beta   90.00
_cell.angle_gamma   90.00
#
_symmetry.space_group_name_H-M   'P 1'
#
loop_
_entity.id
_entity.type
_entity.pdbx_description
1 polymer ?
#
loop_
_entity_poly.entity_id
_entity_poly.type
_entity_poly.pdbx_seq_one_letter_code
_entity_poly.pdbx_strand_id
1 'polypeptide(L)'
;MRCLRILDFLSIPAIATLAVATAQHHEPFEYITAVNRTLPIQLRASPLCGDFSSSSFTEVNTGVTLNATKTIVAFGDSWTSNGSNGTIPFAPIVFPPNPSAGARAGNNFRARASNGYVWVEDLANTVGAKLLDYSVGGAVVDLSAWNSTNKGVTFTSDNLLRTDFVTETALFLQQGHLLADLNPDTTLYTVQFGMIFDFNQYSIAGGDWDVASSSFLAQIGILQANGAKNFLIHWVYFQENVTNAFQNTVHQGLQAAHAQNGTNFATVDLANLFTAIQASPIEWGYTNTTCLVSQNFTDFGCDDPDRSIFYIPSHPSATTHEIMNQYTILTIEMEQSIPVTPQSEQSVKSRKKSGKPKPDGSKKAGPSSAPRTNTQRSEKLRGNPARDSPEVRLSKTLSWLLRHGAQSEGLPMRPDGYVLVVDLLANPKLKDLTLETLQEIVKNDSKQRYDLIFEKGVEAEAGVWCIKANQGHSLKSVKLDLQPVLSIADIPTGVAVHGTTKDAWVSISTQGLKRMKRNHIHLAQGVGGGNVISGMRGSSQILIFLDVQRAIDDAMELSLQRAMSMVFYRPNISQELKRRKGCLSLDGRRAER
;
A
#
# COMPACT_ATOMS: atom_id res chain seq x y z
N MET A 1 -36.67 16.61 38.19
CA MET A 1 -36.79 15.84 39.45
C MET A 1 -37.68 14.63 39.22
N ARG A 2 -37.30 13.50 39.81
CA ARG A 2 -37.92 12.15 39.86
C ARG A 2 -37.56 11.18 38.73
N CYS A 3 -36.68 10.28 39.14
CA CYS A 3 -36.21 9.05 38.55
C CYS A 3 -37.13 7.90 38.97
N LEU A 4 -37.37 6.90 38.11
CA LEU A 4 -37.69 5.52 38.51
C LEU A 4 -37.54 4.56 37.32
N ARG A 5 -36.58 3.64 37.44
CA ARG A 5 -36.44 2.41 36.65
C ARG A 5 -37.27 1.30 37.27
N ILE A 6 -37.93 0.46 36.48
CA ILE A 6 -38.18 -0.98 36.77
C ILE A 6 -38.08 -1.78 35.46
N LEU A 7 -37.48 -2.96 35.59
CA LEU A 7 -37.07 -3.95 34.61
C LEU A 7 -38.17 -4.92 34.16
N ASP A 8 -37.81 -5.69 33.12
CA ASP A 8 -38.23 -7.05 32.74
C ASP A 8 -39.47 -7.24 31.84
N PHE A 9 -39.25 -7.77 30.63
CA PHE A 9 -40.12 -8.77 29.97
C PHE A 9 -39.37 -9.57 28.86
N LEU A 10 -39.20 -10.88 29.12
CA LEU A 10 -39.40 -12.09 28.26
C LEU A 10 -38.87 -12.20 26.80
N SER A 11 -37.91 -13.13 26.62
CA SER A 11 -37.99 -14.40 25.85
C SER A 11 -38.26 -14.49 24.32
N ILE A 12 -37.22 -14.92 23.55
CA ILE A 12 -37.14 -16.05 22.55
C ILE A 12 -37.97 -15.95 21.21
N PRO A 13 -37.61 -16.56 20.03
CA PRO A 13 -36.44 -17.35 19.55
C PRO A 13 -35.78 -16.88 18.22
N ALA A 14 -34.69 -17.57 17.87
CA ALA A 14 -34.04 -17.66 16.55
C ALA A 14 -34.88 -18.38 15.47
N ILE A 15 -34.55 -18.21 14.17
CA ILE A 15 -34.31 -19.28 13.16
C ILE A 15 -34.12 -18.73 11.72
N ALA A 16 -33.17 -19.38 11.02
CA ALA A 16 -33.02 -19.62 9.57
C ALA A 16 -32.56 -18.53 8.60
N THR A 17 -31.24 -18.56 8.40
CA THR A 17 -30.51 -18.59 7.12
C THR A 17 -31.30 -19.16 5.94
N LEU A 18 -31.33 -18.41 4.82
CA LEU A 18 -31.50 -18.97 3.48
C LEU A 18 -30.37 -18.45 2.58
N ALA A 19 -29.48 -19.35 2.18
CA ALA A 19 -28.47 -19.10 1.16
C ALA A 19 -29.03 -19.46 -0.22
N VAL A 20 -28.86 -18.57 -1.20
CA VAL A 20 -28.83 -18.94 -2.61
C VAL A 20 -27.59 -18.30 -3.22
N ALA A 21 -26.63 -19.15 -3.57
CA ALA A 21 -25.42 -18.78 -4.29
C ALA A 21 -25.70 -18.87 -5.81
N THR A 22 -25.30 -17.86 -6.57
CA THR A 22 -24.12 -17.87 -7.46
C THR A 22 -24.32 -16.87 -8.61
N ALA A 23 -23.52 -15.81 -8.63
CA ALA A 23 -23.06 -15.17 -9.85
C ALA A 23 -21.55 -14.96 -9.69
N GLN A 24 -20.78 -15.31 -10.72
CA GLN A 24 -19.32 -15.18 -10.74
C GLN A 24 -18.95 -13.71 -10.56
N HIS A 25 -18.62 -13.33 -9.32
CA HIS A 25 -18.01 -12.05 -9.03
C HIS A 25 -16.54 -12.12 -9.44
N HIS A 26 -16.13 -11.19 -10.31
CA HIS A 26 -14.78 -10.66 -10.20
C HIS A 26 -14.60 -10.19 -8.76
N GLU A 27 -13.78 -10.90 -7.99
CA GLU A 27 -13.42 -10.52 -6.62
C GLU A 27 -12.92 -9.06 -6.66
N PRO A 28 -13.60 -8.11 -6.02
CA PRO A 28 -13.01 -6.80 -5.80
C PRO A 28 -11.75 -7.00 -4.98
N PHE A 29 -10.67 -6.29 -5.31
CA PHE A 29 -9.53 -6.18 -4.42
C PHE A 29 -10.03 -5.66 -3.06
N GLU A 30 -10.10 -6.53 -2.05
CA GLU A 30 -10.42 -6.15 -0.69
C GLU A 30 -9.29 -5.23 -0.16
N TYR A 31 -9.56 -3.93 -0.15
CA TYR A 31 -8.85 -3.01 0.72
C TYR A 31 -9.17 -3.39 2.17
N ILE A 32 -8.21 -3.17 3.07
CA ILE A 32 -8.27 -3.56 4.48
C ILE A 32 -9.65 -3.24 5.06
N THR A 33 -10.39 -4.29 5.44
CA THR A 33 -11.68 -4.22 6.12
C THR A 33 -11.63 -3.23 7.28
N ALA A 34 -12.64 -2.35 7.34
CA ALA A 34 -12.87 -1.39 8.42
C ALA A 34 -12.61 -2.04 9.79
N VAL A 35 -11.58 -1.55 10.49
CA VAL A 35 -11.43 -1.86 11.92
C VAL A 35 -12.53 -1.08 12.62
N ASN A 36 -13.47 -1.77 13.25
CA ASN A 36 -14.49 -1.13 14.08
C ASN A 36 -13.79 -0.43 15.25
N ARG A 37 -13.52 0.87 15.11
CA ARG A 37 -12.83 1.68 16.12
C ARG A 37 -13.87 2.35 17.00
N THR A 38 -13.82 2.08 18.30
CA THR A 38 -14.48 2.94 19.28
C THR A 38 -13.70 4.25 19.39
N LEU A 39 -14.31 5.34 18.95
CA LEU A 39 -13.71 6.67 19.03
C LEU A 39 -14.11 7.32 20.36
N PRO A 40 -13.16 7.88 21.13
CA PRO A 40 -13.47 8.50 22.42
C PRO A 40 -14.17 9.85 22.28
N ILE A 41 -14.11 10.47 21.10
CA ILE A 41 -14.72 11.76 20.78
C ILE A 41 -15.89 11.54 19.82
N GLN A 42 -16.95 12.32 19.99
CA GLN A 42 -18.13 12.30 19.14
C GLN A 42 -18.34 13.68 18.53
N LEU A 43 -18.82 13.74 17.28
CA LEU A 43 -19.12 15.00 16.61
C LEU A 43 -20.26 15.74 17.33
N ARG A 44 -20.06 17.04 17.58
CA ARG A 44 -21.04 17.93 18.25
C ARG A 44 -21.30 19.24 17.53
N ALA A 45 -20.77 19.40 16.33
CA ALA A 45 -21.04 20.53 15.46
C ALA A 45 -21.93 20.07 14.30
N SER A 46 -22.72 21.00 13.79
CA SER A 46 -23.47 20.83 12.55
C SER A 46 -22.99 21.88 11.55
N PRO A 47 -22.94 21.53 10.25
CA PRO A 47 -22.61 22.50 9.22
C PRO A 47 -23.67 23.61 9.14
N LEU A 48 -23.24 24.79 8.73
CA LEU A 48 -24.08 25.98 8.62
C LEU A 48 -24.95 25.96 7.36
N CYS A 49 -24.54 25.22 6.32
CA CYS A 49 -25.22 25.07 5.04
C CYS A 49 -25.68 26.41 4.42
N GLY A 50 -24.83 26.98 3.57
CA GLY A 50 -25.15 28.23 2.89
C GLY A 50 -25.73 28.06 1.49
N ASP A 51 -25.95 29.19 0.84
CA ASP A 51 -26.44 29.26 -0.54
C ASP A 51 -25.26 29.23 -1.51
N PHE A 52 -25.27 28.30 -2.48
CA PHE A 52 -24.23 28.23 -3.50
C PHE A 52 -24.20 29.44 -4.42
N SER A 53 -25.21 30.32 -4.43
CA SER A 53 -25.19 31.61 -5.14
C SER A 53 -24.55 32.76 -4.35
N SER A 54 -24.14 32.51 -3.09
CA SER A 54 -23.47 33.50 -2.25
C SER A 54 -22.18 34.03 -2.88
N SER A 55 -21.88 35.32 -2.70
CA SER A 55 -20.57 35.88 -3.10
C SER A 55 -19.42 35.42 -2.20
N SER A 56 -19.75 34.94 -0.99
CA SER A 56 -18.78 34.43 -0.02
C SER A 56 -18.81 32.92 0.03
N PHE A 57 -17.65 32.30 0.23
CA PHE A 57 -17.54 30.85 0.41
C PHE A 57 -18.43 30.38 1.55
N THR A 58 -19.02 29.20 1.37
CA THR A 58 -19.88 28.59 2.38
C THR A 58 -19.90 27.09 2.20
N GLU A 59 -20.61 26.40 3.08
CA GLU A 59 -20.82 24.95 3.03
C GLU A 59 -22.00 24.65 2.12
N VAL A 60 -21.77 23.90 1.05
CA VAL A 60 -22.79 23.57 0.06
C VAL A 60 -22.65 22.14 -0.41
N ASN A 61 -23.72 21.59 -0.97
CA ASN A 61 -23.67 20.44 -1.85
C ASN A 61 -24.52 20.77 -3.08
N THR A 62 -23.98 20.61 -4.29
CA THR A 62 -24.71 20.89 -5.53
C THR A 62 -25.05 19.63 -6.34
N GLY A 63 -24.88 18.44 -5.73
CA GLY A 63 -25.23 17.16 -6.36
C GLY A 63 -24.24 16.01 -6.12
N VAL A 64 -23.27 16.18 -5.22
CA VAL A 64 -22.32 15.13 -4.84
C VAL A 64 -23.04 14.08 -3.97
N THR A 65 -22.85 12.80 -4.30
CA THR A 65 -23.49 11.69 -3.59
C THR A 65 -22.47 10.63 -3.16
N LEU A 66 -22.43 10.34 -1.86
CA LEU A 66 -21.47 9.36 -1.30
C LEU A 66 -21.86 7.91 -1.60
N ASN A 67 -23.15 7.59 -1.62
CA ASN A 67 -23.64 6.22 -1.85
C ASN A 67 -23.25 5.64 -3.23
N ALA A 68 -23.13 6.50 -4.25
CA ALA A 68 -22.73 6.14 -5.61
C ALA A 68 -21.21 6.08 -5.78
N THR A 69 -20.45 6.59 -4.82
CA THR A 69 -19.00 6.73 -4.93
C THR A 69 -18.32 5.35 -4.85
N LYS A 70 -17.49 5.04 -5.84
CA LYS A 70 -16.70 3.79 -5.95
C LYS A 70 -15.21 4.05 -5.98
N THR A 71 -14.80 5.25 -6.39
CA THR A 71 -13.41 5.68 -6.40
C THR A 71 -13.32 7.09 -5.85
N ILE A 72 -12.32 7.34 -5.01
CA ILE A 72 -11.94 8.66 -4.52
C ILE A 72 -10.55 8.97 -5.07
N VAL A 73 -10.39 10.12 -5.71
CA VAL A 73 -9.10 10.67 -6.14
C VAL A 73 -8.80 11.88 -5.27
N ALA A 74 -7.74 11.82 -4.49
CA ALA A 74 -7.43 12.85 -3.50
C ALA A 74 -6.20 13.68 -3.87
N PHE A 75 -6.33 14.99 -3.73
CA PHE A 75 -5.29 16.00 -3.88
C PHE A 75 -5.27 16.87 -2.63
N GLY A 76 -4.09 17.26 -2.17
CA GLY A 76 -3.98 18.10 -0.99
C GLY A 76 -2.61 18.08 -0.34
N ASP A 77 -2.57 18.52 0.90
CA ASP A 77 -1.34 18.57 1.68
C ASP A 77 -1.25 17.44 2.73
N SER A 78 -0.46 17.69 3.77
CA SER A 78 -0.29 16.85 4.96
C SER A 78 -1.57 16.39 5.66
N TRP A 79 -2.67 17.13 5.57
CA TRP A 79 -3.95 16.77 6.19
C TRP A 79 -4.69 15.68 5.39
N THR A 80 -4.31 15.48 4.13
CA THR A 80 -4.86 14.44 3.25
C THR A 80 -3.86 13.31 2.99
N SER A 81 -2.54 13.58 3.10
CA SER A 81 -1.50 12.64 2.68
C SER A 81 -1.48 11.35 3.49
N ASN A 82 -1.65 10.22 2.79
CA ASN A 82 -1.43 8.88 3.32
C ASN A 82 -0.09 8.26 2.87
N GLY A 83 0.69 8.98 2.05
CA GLY A 83 1.99 8.54 1.57
C GLY A 83 1.99 7.57 0.38
N SER A 84 0.83 7.33 -0.23
CA SER A 84 0.70 6.36 -1.33
C SER A 84 1.05 6.92 -2.71
N ASN A 85 0.92 8.23 -2.94
CA ASN A 85 1.23 8.87 -4.22
C ASN A 85 0.50 8.21 -5.42
N GLY A 86 -0.81 7.95 -5.24
CA GLY A 86 -1.69 7.27 -6.19
C GLY A 86 -1.62 5.74 -6.15
N THR A 87 -0.94 5.15 -5.16
CA THR A 87 -0.78 3.70 -5.01
C THR A 87 -1.49 3.15 -3.77
N ILE A 88 -1.10 1.97 -3.28
CA ILE A 88 -1.68 1.38 -2.07
C ILE A 88 -0.93 1.95 -0.86
N PRO A 89 -1.61 2.64 0.08
CA PRO A 89 -0.94 3.14 1.28
C PRO A 89 -0.51 2.01 2.20
N PHE A 90 0.59 2.19 2.93
CA PHE A 90 0.95 1.31 4.04
C PHE A 90 -0.10 1.39 5.16
N ALA A 91 -0.24 0.35 5.98
CA ALA A 91 -1.09 0.44 7.17
C ALA A 91 -0.59 1.54 8.12
N PRO A 92 -1.48 2.26 8.82
CA PRO A 92 -1.06 3.24 9.81
C PRO A 92 -0.39 2.51 10.98
N ILE A 93 0.93 2.67 11.09
CA ILE A 93 1.74 2.07 12.14
C ILE A 93 2.48 3.21 12.84
N VAL A 94 2.24 3.34 14.15
CA VAL A 94 2.93 4.29 15.06
C VAL A 94 3.92 3.58 15.98
N PHE A 95 4.33 2.36 15.61
CA PHE A 95 5.24 1.54 16.41
C PHE A 95 6.51 1.16 15.61
N PRO A 96 7.73 1.52 16.08
CA PRO A 96 8.01 2.34 17.26
C PRO A 96 7.38 3.75 17.17
N PRO A 97 7.19 4.47 18.31
CA PRO A 97 6.56 5.80 18.33
C PRO A 97 7.09 6.70 17.22
N ASN A 98 6.19 7.23 16.41
CA ASN A 98 6.52 8.04 15.24
C ASN A 98 5.55 9.23 15.15
N PRO A 99 6.04 10.48 14.97
CA PRO A 99 5.18 11.65 14.73
C PRO A 99 4.32 11.54 13.46
N SER A 100 4.63 10.60 12.57
CA SER A 100 3.89 10.36 11.34
C SER A 100 3.56 8.87 11.16
N ALA A 101 2.28 8.52 11.25
CA ALA A 101 1.82 7.15 11.13
C ALA A 101 2.11 6.60 9.73
N GLY A 102 2.67 5.38 9.68
CA GLY A 102 3.08 4.76 8.42
C GLY A 102 4.29 5.41 7.76
N ALA A 103 4.97 6.37 8.42
CA ALA A 103 6.23 6.93 7.93
C ALA A 103 7.39 5.96 8.16
N ARG A 104 8.26 5.84 7.15
CA ARG A 104 9.60 5.24 7.33
C ARG A 104 10.44 6.26 8.12
N ALA A 105 11.32 5.79 9.01
CA ALA A 105 12.24 6.68 9.72
C ALA A 105 12.99 7.60 8.72
N GLY A 106 12.78 8.91 8.83
CA GLY A 106 13.44 9.94 8.00
C GLY A 106 12.65 10.51 6.82
N ASN A 107 11.37 10.18 6.62
CA ASN A 107 10.56 10.80 5.56
C ASN A 107 9.10 11.06 5.98
N ASN A 108 8.93 11.97 6.96
CA ASN A 108 7.64 12.31 7.56
C ASN A 108 6.67 12.99 6.58
N PHE A 109 7.18 13.68 5.55
CA PHE A 109 6.37 14.47 4.61
C PHE A 109 5.61 13.64 3.57
N ARG A 110 5.93 12.34 3.42
CA ARG A 110 5.23 11.43 2.50
C ARG A 110 4.51 10.31 3.26
N ALA A 111 4.00 10.63 4.44
CA ALA A 111 3.24 9.72 5.28
C ALA A 111 2.11 10.51 5.95
N ARG A 112 1.35 9.88 6.86
CA ARG A 112 0.29 10.60 7.58
C ARG A 112 0.93 11.55 8.57
N ALA A 113 0.64 12.83 8.49
CA ALA A 113 1.02 13.82 9.49
C ALA A 113 0.11 13.71 10.74
N SER A 114 -0.11 12.49 11.22
CA SER A 114 -1.04 12.15 12.30
C SER A 114 -0.64 10.82 12.94
N ASN A 115 -1.32 10.41 14.02
CA ASN A 115 -1.12 9.12 14.70
C ASN A 115 -1.94 7.96 14.12
N GLY A 116 -2.63 8.17 12.99
CA GLY A 116 -3.50 7.15 12.41
C GLY A 116 -3.95 7.48 10.99
N TYR A 117 -5.18 7.08 10.66
CA TYR A 117 -5.80 7.42 9.39
C TYR A 117 -6.07 8.92 9.31
N VAL A 118 -5.95 9.45 8.09
CA VAL A 118 -6.41 10.80 7.76
C VAL A 118 -7.82 10.75 7.20
N TRP A 119 -8.51 11.88 7.23
CA TRP A 119 -9.96 11.97 6.97
C TRP A 119 -10.39 11.31 5.64
N VAL A 120 -9.57 11.41 4.58
CA VAL A 120 -9.91 10.86 3.27
C VAL A 120 -9.83 9.33 3.23
N GLU A 121 -8.97 8.74 4.06
CA GLU A 121 -8.91 7.29 4.24
C GLU A 121 -10.14 6.79 4.97
N ASP A 122 -10.56 7.48 6.03
CA ASP A 122 -11.79 7.15 6.75
C ASP A 122 -13.04 7.39 5.89
N LEU A 123 -13.07 8.43 5.06
CA LEU A 123 -14.14 8.64 4.07
C LEU A 123 -14.21 7.46 3.10
N ALA A 124 -13.08 7.09 2.48
CA ALA A 124 -13.01 5.97 1.54
C ALA A 124 -13.45 4.65 2.19
N ASN A 125 -13.06 4.41 3.45
CA ASN A 125 -13.49 3.25 4.21
C ASN A 125 -15.00 3.27 4.48
N THR A 126 -15.55 4.41 4.90
CA THR A 126 -16.98 4.57 5.19
C THR A 126 -17.85 4.34 3.95
N VAL A 127 -17.44 4.85 2.79
CA VAL A 127 -18.20 4.66 1.53
C VAL A 127 -17.88 3.35 0.81
N GLY A 128 -16.83 2.63 1.22
CA GLY A 128 -16.34 1.42 0.54
C GLY A 128 -15.75 1.72 -0.84
N ALA A 129 -15.05 2.85 -0.99
CA ALA A 129 -14.46 3.29 -2.25
C ALA A 129 -12.96 2.99 -2.32
N LYS A 130 -12.48 2.78 -3.55
CA LYS A 130 -11.05 2.74 -3.85
C LYS A 130 -10.45 4.14 -3.68
N LEU A 131 -9.42 4.29 -2.85
CA LEU A 131 -8.71 5.56 -2.70
C LEU A 131 -7.46 5.61 -3.58
N LEU A 132 -7.34 6.66 -4.39
CA LEU A 132 -6.16 7.07 -5.13
C LEU A 132 -5.68 8.41 -4.58
N ASP A 133 -4.74 8.37 -3.64
CA ASP A 133 -4.31 9.58 -2.92
C ASP A 133 -2.96 10.11 -3.43
N TYR A 134 -3.00 11.26 -4.11
CA TYR A 134 -1.86 11.95 -4.68
C TYR A 134 -1.30 13.04 -3.75
N SER A 135 -1.95 13.31 -2.63
CA SER A 135 -1.57 14.39 -1.73
C SER A 135 -0.22 14.15 -1.05
N VAL A 136 0.52 15.23 -0.89
CA VAL A 136 1.86 15.20 -0.29
C VAL A 136 1.98 16.22 0.83
N GLY A 137 2.54 15.79 1.97
CA GLY A 137 2.86 16.68 3.07
C GLY A 137 3.74 17.85 2.64
N GLY A 138 3.28 19.07 2.93
CA GLY A 138 3.99 20.30 2.55
C GLY A 138 3.64 20.87 1.18
N ALA A 139 2.69 20.27 0.46
CA ALA A 139 2.21 20.82 -0.79
C ALA A 139 1.49 22.16 -0.61
N VAL A 140 1.64 23.03 -1.60
CA VAL A 140 0.94 24.32 -1.73
C VAL A 140 0.03 24.29 -2.96
N VAL A 141 -0.82 25.29 -3.16
CA VAL A 141 -1.63 25.39 -4.39
C VAL A 141 -0.72 25.47 -5.63
N ASP A 142 0.28 26.35 -5.59
CA ASP A 142 1.23 26.57 -6.68
C ASP A 142 2.55 27.10 -6.12
N LEU A 143 3.68 26.44 -6.45
CA LEU A 143 5.00 26.88 -5.99
C LEU A 143 5.41 28.25 -6.55
N SER A 144 4.85 28.68 -7.68
CA SER A 144 5.10 30.00 -8.27
C SER A 144 4.34 31.14 -7.56
N ALA A 145 3.29 30.82 -6.79
CA ALA A 145 2.52 31.83 -6.06
C ALA A 145 3.31 32.46 -4.89
N TRP A 146 4.24 31.72 -4.28
CA TRP A 146 4.91 32.18 -3.05
C TRP A 146 6.36 32.60 -3.29
N ASN A 147 6.75 33.75 -2.76
CA ASN A 147 8.12 34.27 -2.92
C ASN A 147 9.19 33.37 -2.29
N SER A 148 8.82 32.57 -1.30
CA SER A 148 9.70 31.60 -0.63
C SER A 148 9.99 30.37 -1.48
N THR A 149 9.12 30.03 -2.43
CA THR A 149 9.24 28.84 -3.30
C THR A 149 9.57 29.19 -4.75
N ASN A 150 9.08 30.33 -5.25
CA ASN A 150 9.28 30.80 -6.63
C ASN A 150 10.74 31.24 -6.94
N LYS A 151 11.61 31.32 -5.93
CA LYS A 151 13.04 31.66 -6.10
C LYS A 151 13.93 30.48 -6.50
N GLY A 152 13.38 29.46 -7.16
CA GLY A 152 14.10 28.23 -7.51
C GLY A 152 14.40 27.33 -6.31
N VAL A 153 13.71 27.54 -5.18
CA VAL A 153 13.81 26.69 -3.98
C VAL A 153 12.99 25.44 -4.23
N THR A 154 13.66 24.40 -4.74
CA THR A 154 13.03 23.14 -5.17
C THR A 154 12.91 22.11 -4.05
N PHE A 155 13.62 22.30 -2.94
CA PHE A 155 13.66 21.34 -1.83
C PHE A 155 13.18 21.95 -0.51
N THR A 156 12.61 21.11 0.36
CA THR A 156 12.36 21.43 1.77
C THR A 156 13.68 21.42 2.56
N SER A 157 13.65 21.88 3.81
CA SER A 157 14.79 21.79 4.75
C SER A 157 15.36 20.37 4.89
N ASP A 158 14.51 19.37 4.67
CA ASP A 158 14.83 17.95 4.80
C ASP A 158 15.19 17.31 3.44
N ASN A 159 15.57 18.13 2.46
CA ASN A 159 16.01 17.72 1.12
C ASN A 159 14.97 16.93 0.31
N LEU A 160 13.68 17.16 0.58
CA LEU A 160 12.58 16.57 -0.18
C LEU A 160 12.10 17.55 -1.25
N LEU A 161 11.83 17.04 -2.45
CA LEU A 161 11.28 17.85 -3.53
C LEU A 161 9.96 18.48 -3.08
N ARG A 162 9.87 19.81 -3.14
CA ARG A 162 8.62 20.54 -2.95
C ARG A 162 7.64 20.17 -4.05
N THR A 163 6.37 20.19 -3.73
CA THR A 163 5.32 19.85 -4.67
C THR A 163 4.12 20.77 -4.44
N ASP A 164 3.16 20.70 -5.36
CA ASP A 164 1.98 21.54 -5.39
C ASP A 164 0.85 20.84 -6.12
N PHE A 165 -0.35 21.44 -6.06
CA PHE A 165 -1.54 20.90 -6.71
C PHE A 165 -1.33 20.69 -8.23
N VAL A 166 -0.53 21.55 -8.86
CA VAL A 166 -0.16 21.43 -10.29
C VAL A 166 0.60 20.14 -10.54
N THR A 167 1.60 19.83 -9.71
CA THR A 167 2.42 18.62 -9.81
C THR A 167 1.61 17.37 -9.49
N GLU A 168 0.75 17.41 -8.47
CA GLU A 168 -0.11 16.28 -8.12
C GLU A 168 -1.10 15.95 -9.23
N THR A 169 -1.72 16.98 -9.82
CA THR A 169 -2.62 16.84 -10.98
C THR A 169 -1.86 16.29 -12.18
N ALA A 170 -0.67 16.80 -12.48
CA ALA A 170 0.15 16.30 -13.57
C ALA A 170 0.54 14.82 -13.37
N LEU A 171 0.90 14.42 -12.15
CA LEU A 171 1.22 13.04 -11.83
C LEU A 171 0.01 12.12 -12.03
N PHE A 172 -1.17 12.53 -11.58
CA PHE A 172 -2.42 11.80 -11.81
C PHE A 172 -2.68 11.60 -13.30
N LEU A 173 -2.54 12.66 -14.11
CA LEU A 173 -2.79 12.59 -15.55
C LEU A 173 -1.77 11.72 -16.30
N GLN A 174 -0.50 11.74 -15.87
CA GLN A 174 0.57 10.92 -16.47
C GLN A 174 0.34 9.42 -16.27
N GLN A 175 -0.38 9.02 -15.23
CA GLN A 175 -0.67 7.62 -14.94
C GLN A 175 -1.80 7.04 -15.81
N GLY A 176 -1.96 7.52 -17.06
CA GLY A 176 -3.14 7.45 -17.94
C GLY A 176 -3.91 6.13 -18.07
N HIS A 177 -3.38 4.98 -17.61
CA HIS A 177 -4.19 3.79 -17.34
C HIS A 177 -5.26 4.02 -16.27
N LEU A 178 -4.93 4.74 -15.18
CA LEU A 178 -5.90 5.01 -14.12
C LEU A 178 -7.06 5.85 -14.63
N LEU A 179 -6.80 6.90 -15.42
CA LEU A 179 -7.83 7.73 -16.03
C LEU A 179 -8.82 6.93 -16.88
N ALA A 180 -8.32 5.97 -17.67
CA ALA A 180 -9.16 5.14 -18.54
C ALA A 180 -10.10 4.22 -17.76
N ASP A 181 -9.77 3.90 -16.51
CA ASP A 181 -10.54 3.04 -15.63
C ASP A 181 -11.49 3.83 -14.70
N LEU A 182 -11.44 5.17 -14.70
CA LEU A 182 -12.32 6.00 -13.88
C LEU A 182 -13.69 6.19 -14.54
N ASN A 183 -14.74 5.95 -13.76
CA ASN A 183 -16.10 6.29 -14.16
C ASN A 183 -16.46 7.67 -13.56
N PRO A 184 -16.72 8.70 -14.40
CA PRO A 184 -17.10 10.05 -13.95
C PRO A 184 -18.25 10.10 -12.94
N ASP A 185 -19.24 9.22 -13.09
CA ASP A 185 -20.47 9.25 -12.29
C ASP A 185 -20.28 8.62 -10.91
N THR A 186 -19.22 7.83 -10.71
CA THR A 186 -18.91 7.15 -9.45
C THR A 186 -17.53 7.53 -8.88
N THR A 187 -16.86 8.53 -9.47
CA THR A 187 -15.56 9.02 -9.02
C THR A 187 -15.74 10.37 -8.33
N LEU A 188 -15.28 10.47 -7.09
CA LEU A 188 -15.24 11.68 -6.30
C LEU A 188 -13.81 12.23 -6.25
N TYR A 189 -13.63 13.50 -6.61
CA TYR A 189 -12.35 14.18 -6.55
C TYR A 189 -12.29 15.05 -5.29
N THR A 190 -11.37 14.79 -4.38
CA THR A 190 -11.23 15.59 -3.16
C THR A 190 -10.05 16.54 -3.28
N VAL A 191 -10.22 17.80 -2.89
CA VAL A 191 -9.18 18.83 -2.96
C VAL A 191 -9.08 19.60 -1.65
N GLN A 192 -7.90 19.62 -1.04
CA GLN A 192 -7.62 20.35 0.20
C GLN A 192 -6.29 21.11 0.13
N PHE A 193 -6.36 22.42 -0.14
CA PHE A 193 -5.21 23.33 -0.20
C PHE A 193 -5.58 24.72 0.36
N GLY A 194 -4.60 25.63 0.46
CA GLY A 194 -4.80 26.97 1.04
C GLY A 194 -4.67 27.01 2.56
N MET A 195 -4.43 25.85 3.18
CA MET A 195 -4.33 25.59 4.62
C MET A 195 -3.01 26.14 5.20
N ILE A 196 -2.34 25.33 6.02
CA ILE A 196 -1.16 25.72 6.79
C ILE A 196 0.00 26.07 5.87
N PHE A 197 0.21 25.33 4.79
CA PHE A 197 1.41 25.50 3.98
C PHE A 197 1.37 26.75 3.13
N ASP A 198 0.29 27.02 2.39
CA ASP A 198 0.14 28.25 1.61
C ASP A 198 0.23 29.50 2.51
N PHE A 199 -0.53 29.50 3.61
CA PHE A 199 -0.50 30.61 4.56
C PHE A 199 0.88 30.80 5.18
N ASN A 200 1.56 29.72 5.57
CA ASN A 200 2.92 29.81 6.11
C ASN A 200 3.92 30.32 5.07
N GLN A 201 3.87 29.86 3.81
CA GLN A 201 4.76 30.37 2.75
C GLN A 201 4.53 31.87 2.52
N TYR A 202 3.26 32.29 2.50
CA TYR A 202 2.88 33.70 2.45
C TYR A 202 3.41 34.49 3.66
N SER A 203 3.28 33.97 4.89
CA SER A 203 3.79 34.65 6.08
C SER A 203 5.33 34.77 6.11
N ILE A 204 6.05 33.85 5.47
CA ILE A 204 7.53 33.86 5.43
C ILE A 204 8.06 34.98 4.53
N ALA A 205 7.51 35.12 3.31
CA ALA A 205 8.11 35.99 2.29
C ALA A 205 7.10 36.75 1.42
N GLY A 206 5.81 36.70 1.76
CA GLY A 206 4.71 37.14 0.90
C GLY A 206 4.52 36.24 -0.32
N GLY A 207 3.66 36.69 -1.23
CA GLY A 207 3.33 36.00 -2.47
C GLY A 207 2.05 36.55 -3.07
N ASP A 208 1.47 35.80 -3.98
CA ASP A 208 0.34 36.21 -4.81
C ASP A 208 -0.81 35.21 -4.67
N TRP A 209 -1.83 35.60 -3.90
CA TRP A 209 -3.03 34.81 -3.70
C TRP A 209 -3.93 34.76 -4.95
N ASP A 210 -3.77 35.69 -5.90
CA ASP A 210 -4.50 35.66 -7.17
C ASP A 210 -3.92 34.57 -8.09
N VAL A 211 -2.60 34.40 -8.10
CA VAL A 211 -1.94 33.25 -8.75
C VAL A 211 -2.41 31.95 -8.12
N ALA A 212 -2.41 31.84 -6.79
CA ALA A 212 -2.91 30.64 -6.11
C ALA A 212 -4.38 30.35 -6.48
N SER A 213 -5.27 31.35 -6.39
CA SER A 213 -6.69 31.19 -6.74
C SER A 213 -6.88 30.73 -8.19
N SER A 214 -6.13 31.35 -9.12
CA SER A 214 -6.19 31.03 -10.55
C SER A 214 -5.67 29.63 -10.83
N SER A 215 -4.55 29.22 -10.21
CA SER A 215 -3.98 27.88 -10.37
C SER A 215 -4.88 26.81 -9.78
N PHE A 216 -5.54 27.06 -8.64
CA PHE A 216 -6.55 26.16 -8.08
C PHE A 216 -7.68 25.90 -9.08
N LEU A 217 -8.29 26.96 -9.60
CA LEU A 217 -9.37 26.85 -10.59
C LEU A 217 -8.90 26.22 -11.90
N ALA A 218 -7.66 26.49 -12.32
CA ALA A 218 -7.07 25.86 -13.50
C ALA A 218 -6.92 24.34 -13.33
N GLN A 219 -6.50 23.86 -12.16
CA GLN A 219 -6.41 22.41 -11.90
C GLN A 219 -7.81 21.76 -11.89
N ILE A 220 -8.80 22.41 -11.29
CA ILE A 220 -10.21 21.94 -11.39
C ILE A 220 -10.63 21.87 -12.86
N GLY A 221 -10.37 22.90 -13.66
CA GLY A 221 -10.66 22.92 -15.09
C GLY A 221 -9.97 21.82 -15.89
N ILE A 222 -8.70 21.52 -15.57
CA ILE A 222 -7.95 20.41 -16.19
C ILE A 222 -8.58 19.07 -15.84
N LEU A 223 -8.96 18.84 -14.57
CA LEU A 223 -9.63 17.62 -14.14
C LEU A 223 -11.01 17.48 -14.83
N GLN A 224 -11.77 18.56 -14.94
CA GLN A 224 -13.05 18.60 -15.65
C GLN A 224 -12.88 18.27 -17.14
N ALA A 225 -11.86 18.83 -17.80
CA ALA A 225 -11.54 18.51 -19.19
C ALA A 225 -11.20 17.03 -19.40
N ASN A 226 -10.79 16.33 -18.33
CA ASN A 226 -10.54 14.89 -18.31
C ASN A 226 -11.71 14.08 -17.71
N GLY A 227 -12.91 14.67 -17.64
CA GLY A 227 -14.15 13.96 -17.30
C GLY A 227 -14.54 13.99 -15.82
N ALA A 228 -13.82 14.71 -14.96
CA ALA A 228 -14.21 14.86 -13.56
C ALA A 228 -15.53 15.64 -13.42
N LYS A 229 -16.50 15.07 -12.69
CA LYS A 229 -17.84 15.66 -12.49
C LYS A 229 -18.20 15.98 -11.04
N ASN A 230 -17.59 15.31 -10.07
CA ASN A 230 -17.96 15.42 -8.66
C ASN A 230 -16.73 15.80 -7.84
N PHE A 231 -16.79 16.95 -7.17
CA PHE A 231 -15.69 17.49 -6.38
C PHE A 231 -16.12 17.74 -4.94
N LEU A 232 -15.26 17.39 -4.00
CA LEU A 232 -15.36 17.74 -2.60
C LEU A 232 -14.17 18.64 -2.23
N ILE A 233 -14.46 19.82 -1.71
CA ILE A 233 -13.45 20.83 -1.38
C ILE A 233 -13.52 21.12 0.13
N HIS A 234 -12.39 21.01 0.81
CA HIS A 234 -12.25 21.43 2.20
C HIS A 234 -11.63 22.82 2.27
N TRP A 235 -12.38 23.76 2.83
CA TRP A 235 -11.94 25.11 3.17
C TRP A 235 -11.07 25.12 4.43
N VAL A 236 -10.24 26.16 4.57
CA VAL A 236 -9.25 26.33 5.64
C VAL A 236 -9.87 26.20 7.04
N TYR A 237 -9.12 25.66 7.99
CA TYR A 237 -9.62 25.43 9.37
C TYR A 237 -9.56 26.67 10.28
N PHE A 238 -9.18 27.83 9.74
CA PHE A 238 -9.04 29.09 10.46
C PHE A 238 -9.51 30.26 9.59
N GLN A 239 -9.84 31.39 10.22
CA GLN A 239 -10.29 32.58 9.50
C GLN A 239 -9.18 33.64 9.46
N GLU A 240 -8.73 33.98 8.26
CA GLU A 240 -7.81 35.08 8.01
C GLU A 240 -8.30 35.85 6.77
N ASN A 241 -8.10 37.16 6.73
CA ASN A 241 -8.64 37.98 5.63
C ASN A 241 -8.13 37.53 4.26
N VAL A 242 -6.85 37.14 4.17
CA VAL A 242 -6.23 36.69 2.92
C VAL A 242 -6.73 35.32 2.47
N THR A 243 -6.93 34.37 3.39
CA THR A 243 -7.46 33.04 3.05
C THR A 243 -8.95 33.12 2.74
N ASN A 244 -9.72 33.95 3.45
CA ASN A 244 -11.12 34.21 3.15
C ASN A 244 -11.30 34.80 1.75
N ALA A 245 -10.44 35.74 1.35
CA ALA A 245 -10.45 36.30 -0.01
C ALA A 245 -10.14 35.22 -1.07
N PHE A 246 -9.10 34.41 -0.86
CA PHE A 246 -8.78 33.26 -1.72
C PHE A 246 -9.98 32.32 -1.89
N GLN A 247 -10.62 31.92 -0.78
CA GLN A 247 -11.77 31.01 -0.81
C GLN A 247 -12.99 31.62 -1.50
N ASN A 248 -13.25 32.92 -1.31
CA ASN A 248 -14.32 33.62 -2.02
C ASN A 248 -14.09 33.62 -3.54
N THR A 249 -12.85 33.89 -3.98
CA THR A 249 -12.47 33.86 -5.39
C THR A 249 -12.64 32.45 -5.98
N VAL A 250 -12.15 31.43 -5.28
CA VAL A 250 -12.32 30.03 -5.70
C VAL A 250 -13.81 29.68 -5.75
N HIS A 251 -14.60 30.00 -4.72
CA HIS A 251 -16.04 29.73 -4.68
C HIS A 251 -16.79 30.30 -5.89
N GLN A 252 -16.50 31.55 -6.27
CA GLN A 252 -17.09 32.17 -7.47
C GLN A 252 -16.67 31.45 -8.77
N GLY A 253 -15.42 30.97 -8.84
CA GLY A 253 -14.97 30.13 -9.94
C GLY A 253 -15.70 28.78 -10.00
N LEU A 254 -15.98 28.16 -8.85
CA LEU A 254 -16.77 26.91 -8.77
C LEU A 254 -18.21 27.13 -9.23
N GLN A 255 -18.82 28.27 -8.89
CA GLN A 255 -20.16 28.65 -9.37
C GLN A 255 -20.18 28.71 -10.91
N ALA A 256 -19.20 29.38 -11.50
CA ALA A 256 -19.06 29.45 -12.96
C ALA A 256 -18.87 28.05 -13.58
N ALA A 257 -18.02 27.22 -12.97
CA ALA A 257 -17.78 25.85 -13.41
C ALA A 257 -19.02 24.95 -13.32
N HIS A 258 -19.83 25.08 -12.25
CA HIS A 258 -21.10 24.38 -12.09
C HIS A 258 -22.10 24.82 -13.17
N ALA A 259 -22.27 26.13 -13.35
CA ALA A 259 -23.22 26.68 -14.32
C ALA A 259 -22.87 26.33 -15.78
N GLN A 260 -21.57 26.28 -16.12
CA GLN A 260 -21.12 26.01 -17.49
C GLN A 260 -21.01 24.52 -17.80
N ASN A 261 -20.47 23.72 -16.87
CA ASN A 261 -20.07 22.33 -17.12
C ASN A 261 -20.95 21.31 -16.39
N GLY A 262 -21.93 21.74 -15.58
CA GLY A 262 -22.79 20.85 -14.79
C GLY A 262 -22.01 20.03 -13.75
N THR A 263 -20.88 20.56 -13.26
CA THR A 263 -20.02 19.89 -12.28
C THR A 263 -20.59 20.05 -10.89
N ASN A 264 -20.71 18.95 -10.16
CA ASN A 264 -21.20 18.92 -8.79
C ASN A 264 -20.05 19.26 -7.82
N PHE A 265 -20.32 20.15 -6.89
CA PHE A 265 -19.39 20.57 -5.85
C PHE A 265 -20.03 20.37 -4.49
N ALA A 266 -19.29 19.77 -3.58
CA ALA A 266 -19.52 19.85 -2.15
C ALA A 266 -18.38 20.64 -1.52
N THR A 267 -18.69 21.58 -0.64
CA THR A 267 -17.69 22.39 0.06
C THR A 267 -17.92 22.31 1.56
N VAL A 268 -16.84 22.13 2.33
CA VAL A 268 -16.89 21.96 3.79
C VAL A 268 -16.04 23.03 4.45
N ASP A 269 -16.60 23.73 5.43
CA ASP A 269 -15.91 24.80 6.16
C ASP A 269 -15.34 24.26 7.47
N LEU A 270 -14.05 23.90 7.42
CA LEU A 270 -13.37 23.40 8.60
C LEU A 270 -13.16 24.49 9.66
N ALA A 271 -13.19 25.78 9.31
CA ALA A 271 -13.09 26.84 10.31
C ALA A 271 -14.29 26.79 11.27
N ASN A 272 -15.49 26.48 10.78
CA ASN A 272 -16.68 26.30 11.65
C ASN A 272 -16.49 25.14 12.62
N LEU A 273 -16.03 23.99 12.12
CA LEU A 273 -15.75 22.82 12.95
C LEU A 273 -14.69 23.11 14.02
N PHE A 274 -13.54 23.67 13.62
CA PHE A 274 -12.44 23.92 14.54
C PHE A 274 -12.75 25.06 15.52
N THR A 275 -13.53 26.07 15.13
CA THR A 275 -14.05 27.10 16.06
C THR A 275 -14.94 26.46 17.12
N ALA A 276 -15.83 25.54 16.73
CA ALA A 276 -16.70 24.83 17.67
C ALA A 276 -15.92 23.91 18.63
N ILE A 277 -14.87 23.24 18.15
CA ILE A 277 -13.97 22.43 18.99
C ILE A 277 -13.21 23.33 19.98
N GLN A 278 -12.67 24.46 19.52
CA GLN A 278 -11.90 25.38 20.36
C GLN A 278 -12.75 26.10 21.41
N ALA A 279 -14.04 26.32 21.14
CA ALA A 279 -14.96 26.95 22.07
C ALA A 279 -15.20 26.11 23.34
N SER A 280 -15.24 24.77 23.22
CA SER A 280 -15.52 23.87 24.36
C SER A 280 -14.80 22.52 24.32
N PRO A 281 -13.46 22.46 24.21
CA PRO A 281 -12.72 21.22 23.91
C PRO A 281 -12.95 20.11 24.94
N ILE A 282 -13.07 20.46 26.23
CA ILE A 282 -13.35 19.49 27.31
C ILE A 282 -14.74 18.86 27.15
N GLU A 283 -15.73 19.63 26.70
CA GLU A 283 -17.07 19.10 26.49
C GLU A 283 -17.08 18.06 25.38
N TRP A 284 -16.36 18.31 24.28
CA TRP A 284 -16.14 17.35 23.20
C TRP A 284 -15.42 16.09 23.65
N GLY A 285 -14.65 16.15 24.74
CA GLY A 285 -13.89 15.05 25.32
C GLY A 285 -12.38 15.15 25.10
N TYR A 286 -11.89 16.25 24.50
CA TYR A 286 -10.47 16.50 24.32
C TYR A 286 -9.82 16.86 25.66
N THR A 287 -8.68 16.23 25.95
CA THR A 287 -7.86 16.50 27.13
C THR A 287 -6.60 17.30 26.77
N ASN A 288 -6.16 17.22 25.51
CA ASN A 288 -4.94 17.85 25.04
C ASN A 288 -5.19 18.68 23.77
N THR A 289 -4.63 19.89 23.69
CA THR A 289 -4.68 20.67 22.44
C THR A 289 -3.77 20.06 21.38
N THR A 290 -2.54 19.70 21.74
CA THR A 290 -1.61 18.97 20.88
C THR A 290 -0.95 17.86 21.70
N CYS A 291 -0.74 16.67 21.11
CA CYS A 291 -0.15 15.55 21.84
C CYS A 291 1.38 15.60 21.86
N LEU A 292 2.01 15.78 20.71
CA LEU A 292 3.45 15.89 20.56
C LEU A 292 3.86 17.36 20.53
N VAL A 293 4.96 17.67 21.19
CA VAL A 293 5.53 19.03 21.21
C VAL A 293 6.30 19.36 19.92
N SER A 294 6.56 18.36 19.08
CA SER A 294 7.41 18.46 17.90
C SER A 294 6.87 17.58 16.77
N GLN A 295 7.12 18.01 15.54
CA GLN A 295 6.84 17.22 14.32
C GLN A 295 7.95 16.18 14.04
N ASN A 296 9.06 16.24 14.78
CA ASN A 296 10.28 15.47 14.48
C ASN A 296 10.55 14.32 15.45
N PHE A 297 10.02 14.39 16.68
CA PHE A 297 10.27 13.39 17.71
C PHE A 297 9.05 13.21 18.61
N THR A 298 8.92 12.03 19.21
CA THR A 298 7.80 11.66 20.08
C THR A 298 8.09 11.86 21.56
N ASP A 299 9.30 12.28 21.92
CA ASP A 299 9.68 12.54 23.31
C ASP A 299 8.75 13.61 23.91
N PHE A 300 8.36 13.40 25.17
CA PHE A 300 7.41 14.27 25.89
C PHE A 300 6.01 14.32 25.27
N GLY A 301 5.65 13.35 24.43
CA GLY A 301 4.29 13.17 23.94
C GLY A 301 3.30 12.88 25.06
N CYS A 302 2.04 13.22 24.82
CA CYS A 302 0.94 12.94 25.73
C CYS A 302 0.66 11.43 25.88
N ASP A 303 0.09 11.02 27.02
CA ASP A 303 -0.25 9.62 27.30
C ASP A 303 -1.48 9.11 26.51
N ASP A 304 -2.38 10.02 26.13
CA ASP A 304 -3.64 9.73 25.43
C ASP A 304 -3.78 10.57 24.14
N PRO A 305 -3.17 10.14 23.02
CA PRO A 305 -3.25 10.84 21.74
C PRO A 305 -4.66 10.79 21.12
N ASP A 306 -5.52 9.85 21.53
CA ASP A 306 -6.86 9.72 20.97
C ASP A 306 -7.82 10.81 21.52
N ARG A 307 -7.43 11.49 22.61
CA ARG A 307 -8.11 12.67 23.16
C ARG A 307 -7.35 13.98 22.93
N SER A 308 -6.51 14.05 21.89
CA SER A 308 -5.86 15.30 21.47
C SER A 308 -6.53 15.90 20.23
N ILE A 309 -6.65 17.23 20.16
CA ILE A 309 -7.14 17.90 18.94
C ILE A 309 -6.13 17.70 17.82
N PHE A 310 -4.88 18.05 18.09
CA PHE A 310 -3.74 17.85 17.20
C PHE A 310 -2.85 16.72 17.72
N TYR A 311 -2.26 15.93 16.81
CA TYR A 311 -1.25 14.94 17.20
C TYR A 311 0.14 15.55 17.21
N ILE A 312 0.58 16.13 16.10
CA ILE A 312 1.76 17.00 16.01
C ILE A 312 1.30 18.47 15.90
N PRO A 313 2.18 19.46 16.15
CA PRO A 313 1.82 20.86 16.03
C PRO A 313 1.11 21.16 14.70
N SER A 314 -0.10 21.69 14.83
CA SER A 314 -1.01 22.07 13.74
C SER A 314 -1.47 20.94 12.81
N HIS A 315 -1.33 19.66 13.16
CA HIS A 315 -1.92 18.57 12.37
C HIS A 315 -2.85 17.69 13.22
N PRO A 316 -4.08 17.41 12.75
CA PRO A 316 -5.10 16.75 13.56
C PRO A 316 -4.66 15.37 14.03
N SER A 317 -5.14 14.96 15.20
CA SER A 317 -5.05 13.54 15.60
C SER A 317 -5.93 12.68 14.71
N ALA A 318 -5.71 11.37 14.71
CA ALA A 318 -6.55 10.42 13.98
C ALA A 318 -8.02 10.53 14.41
N THR A 319 -8.28 10.76 15.70
CA THR A 319 -9.63 11.01 16.21
C THR A 319 -10.21 12.28 15.62
N THR A 320 -9.45 13.38 15.55
CA THR A 320 -9.92 14.64 14.97
C THR A 320 -10.11 14.53 13.45
N HIS A 321 -9.28 13.76 12.74
CA HIS A 321 -9.48 13.44 11.33
C HIS A 321 -10.79 12.70 11.08
N GLU A 322 -11.15 11.78 11.95
CA GLU A 322 -12.43 11.08 11.88
C GLU A 322 -13.61 12.00 12.23
N ILE A 323 -13.45 12.94 13.16
CA ILE A 323 -14.44 14.01 13.40
C ILE A 323 -14.62 14.89 12.16
N MET A 324 -13.53 15.23 11.47
CA MET A 324 -13.59 15.94 10.19
C MET A 324 -14.35 15.11 9.14
N ASN A 325 -14.06 13.82 9.01
CA ASN A 325 -14.76 12.90 8.10
C ASN A 325 -16.27 12.86 8.40
N GLN A 326 -16.66 12.70 9.66
CA GLN A 326 -18.08 12.72 10.06
C GLN A 326 -18.75 14.05 9.72
N TYR A 327 -18.08 15.17 9.97
CA TYR A 327 -18.59 16.49 9.64
C TYR A 327 -18.75 16.67 8.13
N THR A 328 -17.76 16.23 7.34
CA THR A 328 -17.82 16.20 5.87
C THR A 328 -18.99 15.36 5.36
N ILE A 329 -19.22 14.17 5.92
CA ILE A 329 -20.36 13.31 5.56
C ILE A 329 -21.68 14.04 5.86
N LEU A 330 -21.81 14.66 7.05
CA LEU A 330 -23.00 15.44 7.39
C LEU A 330 -23.26 16.57 6.38
N THR A 331 -22.22 17.33 6.00
CA THR A 331 -22.35 18.41 5.01
C THR A 331 -22.85 17.89 3.66
N ILE A 332 -22.44 16.69 3.24
CA ILE A 332 -22.87 16.12 1.96
C ILE A 332 -24.28 15.52 2.05
N GLU A 333 -24.63 14.86 3.15
CA GLU A 333 -25.88 14.09 3.27
C GLU A 333 -27.09 14.91 3.73
N MET A 334 -26.90 16.12 4.26
CA MET A 334 -27.99 16.93 4.82
C MET A 334 -29.04 17.43 3.80
N GLU A 335 -28.82 17.25 2.49
CA GLU A 335 -29.71 17.80 1.44
C GLU A 335 -30.72 16.82 0.83
N GLN A 336 -31.05 15.71 1.50
CA GLN A 336 -32.07 14.75 1.00
C GLN A 336 -33.53 15.03 1.43
N SER A 337 -33.91 16.28 1.73
CA SER A 337 -35.31 16.63 2.01
C SER A 337 -35.93 17.58 0.98
N ILE A 338 -35.78 17.28 -0.32
CA ILE A 338 -36.59 17.90 -1.39
C ILE A 338 -37.26 16.76 -2.19
N PRO A 339 -38.61 16.71 -2.29
CA PRO A 339 -39.32 15.59 -2.90
C PRO A 339 -39.28 15.68 -4.43
N VAL A 340 -38.66 14.67 -5.08
CA VAL A 340 -38.76 14.46 -6.53
C VAL A 340 -39.74 13.32 -6.81
N THR A 341 -40.79 13.64 -7.57
CA THR A 341 -41.85 12.72 -8.02
C THR A 341 -41.32 11.76 -9.10
N PRO A 342 -41.70 10.46 -9.12
CA PRO A 342 -41.07 9.47 -10.01
C PRO A 342 -41.71 9.43 -11.40
N GLN A 343 -40.89 9.29 -12.45
CA GLN A 343 -41.36 8.88 -13.79
C GLN A 343 -40.79 7.54 -14.25
N SER A 344 -41.71 6.58 -14.29
CA SER A 344 -41.90 5.44 -15.22
C SER A 344 -40.70 4.71 -15.85
N GLU A 345 -40.54 3.46 -15.42
CA GLU A 345 -39.86 2.37 -16.11
C GLU A 345 -40.58 1.97 -17.41
N GLN A 346 -39.80 1.66 -18.47
CA GLN A 346 -40.28 0.85 -19.59
C GLN A 346 -39.39 -0.36 -19.83
N SER A 347 -40.04 -1.52 -19.66
CA SER A 347 -39.59 -2.87 -19.93
C SER A 347 -39.30 -3.14 -21.42
N VAL A 348 -38.22 -3.87 -21.73
CA VAL A 348 -38.06 -4.53 -23.03
C VAL A 348 -37.74 -6.02 -22.85
N LYS A 349 -38.47 -6.83 -23.63
CA LYS A 349 -38.72 -8.26 -23.52
C LYS A 349 -37.58 -9.15 -24.01
N SER A 350 -37.44 -10.28 -23.33
CA SER A 350 -36.70 -11.49 -23.68
C SER A 350 -37.11 -12.13 -25.01
N ARG A 351 -36.17 -12.73 -25.74
CA ARG A 351 -36.42 -13.63 -26.88
C ARG A 351 -35.62 -14.94 -26.75
N LYS A 352 -36.33 -16.07 -26.69
CA LYS A 352 -35.85 -17.47 -26.73
C LYS A 352 -35.47 -17.91 -28.16
N LYS A 353 -34.52 -18.84 -28.30
CA LYS A 353 -34.52 -20.03 -29.20
C LYS A 353 -33.21 -20.85 -29.03
N SER A 354 -33.28 -22.10 -28.52
CA SER A 354 -33.17 -23.42 -29.22
C SER A 354 -31.79 -23.70 -29.86
N GLY A 355 -31.08 -24.84 -29.74
CA GLY A 355 -31.24 -26.15 -29.10
C GLY A 355 -30.35 -27.21 -29.80
N LYS A 356 -29.65 -28.07 -29.01
CA LYS A 356 -29.03 -29.41 -29.31
C LYS A 356 -27.76 -29.54 -30.19
N PRO A 357 -26.99 -30.67 -30.15
CA PRO A 357 -26.64 -31.59 -29.03
C PRO A 357 -25.14 -32.08 -29.00
N LYS A 358 -24.79 -32.85 -27.95
CA LYS A 358 -23.52 -33.59 -27.68
C LYS A 358 -23.35 -34.89 -28.50
N PRO A 359 -22.15 -35.53 -28.46
CA PRO A 359 -22.00 -36.86 -27.83
C PRO A 359 -20.76 -36.92 -26.88
N ASP A 360 -20.83 -37.44 -25.65
CA ASP A 360 -20.82 -38.84 -25.15
C ASP A 360 -19.45 -39.55 -25.36
N GLY A 361 -18.61 -39.66 -24.33
CA GLY A 361 -18.45 -40.84 -23.45
C GLY A 361 -16.93 -41.13 -23.35
N SER A 362 -16.27 -41.45 -22.23
CA SER A 362 -16.49 -42.61 -21.38
C SER A 362 -15.42 -42.65 -20.26
N LYS A 363 -15.74 -43.34 -19.15
CA LYS A 363 -14.95 -43.51 -17.90
C LYS A 363 -13.88 -44.60 -18.03
N LYS A 364 -12.83 -44.57 -17.19
CA LYS A 364 -12.45 -45.70 -16.29
C LYS A 364 -11.31 -45.37 -15.29
N ALA A 365 -11.32 -46.13 -14.20
CA ALA A 365 -10.64 -45.94 -12.91
C ALA A 365 -9.21 -46.52 -12.80
N GLY A 366 -8.52 -46.17 -11.70
CA GLY A 366 -7.14 -46.58 -11.35
C GLY A 366 -6.97 -48.02 -10.86
N PRO A 367 -5.77 -48.41 -10.37
CA PRO A 367 -5.60 -48.67 -8.92
C PRO A 367 -4.17 -48.39 -8.35
N SER A 368 -3.99 -48.71 -7.06
CA SER A 368 -2.90 -48.35 -6.15
C SER A 368 -1.75 -49.38 -5.95
N SER A 369 -0.57 -48.84 -5.58
CA SER A 369 0.45 -49.24 -4.55
C SER A 369 1.38 -50.48 -4.61
N ALA A 370 2.70 -50.15 -4.55
CA ALA A 370 3.87 -50.76 -3.85
C ALA A 370 4.71 -51.92 -4.50
N PRO A 371 5.99 -52.20 -4.10
CA PRO A 371 7.15 -51.34 -3.75
C PRO A 371 8.53 -51.74 -4.38
N ARG A 372 9.48 -50.79 -4.39
CA ARG A 372 10.98 -50.85 -4.27
C ARG A 372 11.95 -51.30 -5.41
N THR A 373 13.03 -50.47 -5.48
CA THR A 373 14.45 -50.65 -5.87
C THR A 373 14.87 -50.90 -7.32
N ASN A 374 15.47 -49.88 -7.97
CA ASN A 374 16.78 -50.01 -8.66
C ASN A 374 17.42 -48.63 -8.93
N THR A 375 18.70 -48.48 -8.60
CA THR A 375 19.56 -47.31 -8.90
C THR A 375 20.02 -47.35 -10.35
N GLN A 376 19.17 -46.92 -11.27
CA GLN A 376 19.58 -46.46 -12.60
C GLN A 376 19.62 -44.93 -12.59
N ARG A 377 20.76 -44.33 -12.96
CA ARG A 377 20.86 -42.87 -13.19
C ARG A 377 19.88 -42.52 -14.31
N SER A 378 18.74 -41.93 -13.96
CA SER A 378 17.68 -41.69 -14.93
C SER A 378 18.08 -40.59 -15.91
N GLU A 379 18.04 -40.86 -17.20
CA GLU A 379 18.16 -39.85 -18.27
C GLU A 379 16.97 -38.86 -18.29
N LYS A 380 15.99 -39.07 -17.43
CA LYS A 380 14.76 -38.29 -17.38
C LYS A 380 15.01 -36.89 -16.82
N LEU A 381 14.77 -35.87 -17.65
CA LEU A 381 14.73 -34.47 -17.24
C LEU A 381 13.67 -34.23 -16.16
N ARG A 382 13.94 -33.29 -15.25
CA ARG A 382 12.97 -32.83 -14.24
C ARG A 382 11.83 -32.03 -14.88
N GLY A 383 10.69 -31.98 -14.20
CA GLY A 383 9.46 -31.35 -14.69
C GLY A 383 8.45 -32.36 -15.24
N ASN A 384 7.22 -31.93 -15.43
CA ASN A 384 6.13 -32.77 -15.94
C ASN A 384 6.08 -32.68 -17.47
N PRO A 385 6.37 -33.77 -18.22
CA PRO A 385 6.33 -33.76 -19.68
C PRO A 385 4.98 -33.36 -20.28
N ALA A 386 3.88 -33.54 -19.54
CA ALA A 386 2.54 -33.18 -19.98
C ALA A 386 2.17 -31.71 -19.76
N ARG A 387 3.00 -30.93 -19.04
CA ARG A 387 2.71 -29.53 -18.69
C ARG A 387 3.85 -28.56 -18.97
N ASP A 388 5.09 -29.03 -18.97
CA ASP A 388 6.28 -28.20 -19.11
C ASP A 388 6.90 -28.37 -20.52
N SER A 389 7.25 -27.26 -21.17
CA SER A 389 8.04 -27.29 -22.42
C SER A 389 9.41 -27.94 -22.21
N PRO A 390 10.07 -28.45 -23.27
CA PRO A 390 11.42 -28.99 -23.19
C PRO A 390 12.43 -28.04 -22.52
N GLU A 391 12.35 -26.75 -22.86
CA GLU A 391 13.19 -25.68 -22.28
C GLU A 391 12.93 -25.48 -20.77
N VAL A 392 11.67 -25.50 -20.33
CA VAL A 392 11.32 -25.39 -18.91
C VAL A 392 11.84 -26.60 -18.12
N ARG A 393 11.77 -27.79 -18.72
CA ARG A 393 12.30 -29.03 -18.12
C ARG A 393 13.83 -29.01 -18.04
N LEU A 394 14.49 -28.48 -19.06
CA LEU A 394 15.92 -28.27 -19.09
C LEU A 394 16.36 -27.27 -18.02
N SER A 395 15.71 -26.11 -17.92
CA SER A 395 15.97 -25.10 -16.90
C SER A 395 15.76 -25.62 -15.47
N LYS A 396 14.70 -26.41 -15.24
CA LYS A 396 14.48 -27.09 -13.94
C LYS A 396 15.58 -28.11 -13.62
N THR A 397 16.10 -28.80 -14.63
CA THR A 397 17.17 -29.79 -14.49
C THR A 397 18.50 -29.11 -14.19
N LEU A 398 18.85 -28.05 -14.93
CA LEU A 398 20.04 -27.22 -14.73
C LEU A 398 20.05 -26.59 -13.33
N SER A 399 18.97 -25.93 -12.93
CA SER A 399 18.81 -25.38 -11.57
C SER A 399 18.99 -26.44 -10.48
N TRP A 400 18.50 -27.66 -10.70
CA TRP A 400 18.63 -28.73 -9.71
C TRP A 400 20.07 -29.26 -9.61
N LEU A 401 20.74 -29.47 -10.74
CA LEU A 401 22.14 -29.90 -10.79
C LEU A 401 23.03 -28.93 -10.02
N LEU A 402 22.91 -27.63 -10.31
CA LEU A 402 23.74 -26.59 -9.72
C LEU A 402 23.44 -26.32 -8.23
N ARG A 403 22.27 -26.67 -7.70
CA ARG A 403 21.88 -26.38 -6.29
C ARG A 403 21.95 -27.59 -5.35
N HIS A 404 21.77 -28.79 -5.90
CA HIS A 404 21.54 -30.01 -5.14
C HIS A 404 22.24 -31.24 -5.74
N GLY A 405 22.24 -31.35 -7.07
CA GLY A 405 22.53 -32.59 -7.78
C GLY A 405 24.02 -32.85 -8.08
N ALA A 406 24.89 -31.85 -7.95
CA ALA A 406 26.28 -31.94 -8.42
C ALA A 406 27.02 -33.18 -7.86
N GLN A 407 27.01 -33.38 -6.54
CA GLN A 407 27.65 -34.55 -5.92
C GLN A 407 27.01 -35.88 -6.34
N SER A 408 25.68 -35.95 -6.38
CA SER A 408 24.97 -37.20 -6.76
C SER A 408 25.18 -37.61 -8.21
N GLU A 409 25.47 -36.64 -9.08
CA GLU A 409 25.68 -36.85 -10.52
C GLU A 409 27.19 -36.93 -10.86
N GLY A 410 28.07 -36.74 -9.87
CA GLY A 410 29.53 -36.78 -10.07
C GLY A 410 30.10 -35.53 -10.77
N LEU A 411 29.39 -34.40 -10.69
CA LEU A 411 29.80 -33.13 -11.29
C LEU A 411 30.74 -32.38 -10.33
N PRO A 412 32.01 -32.13 -10.70
CA PRO A 412 32.93 -31.37 -9.87
C PRO A 412 32.43 -29.94 -9.67
N MET A 413 32.38 -29.49 -8.43
CA MET A 413 31.94 -28.14 -8.07
C MET A 413 32.98 -27.49 -7.17
N ARG A 414 33.39 -26.29 -7.54
CA ARG A 414 34.31 -25.46 -6.77
C ARG A 414 33.67 -25.00 -5.46
N PRO A 415 34.48 -24.61 -4.45
CA PRO A 415 33.97 -24.09 -3.19
C PRO A 415 33.08 -22.84 -3.33
N ASP A 416 33.28 -22.01 -4.36
CA ASP A 416 32.47 -20.83 -4.68
C ASP A 416 31.16 -21.17 -5.43
N GLY A 417 30.91 -22.45 -5.72
CA GLY A 417 29.72 -22.96 -6.38
C GLY A 417 29.82 -23.04 -7.92
N TYR A 418 30.95 -22.65 -8.51
CA TYR A 418 31.16 -22.75 -9.96
C TYR A 418 31.47 -24.17 -10.41
N VAL A 419 30.95 -24.51 -11.58
CA VAL A 419 31.19 -25.75 -12.31
C VAL A 419 31.71 -25.40 -13.70
N LEU A 420 32.68 -26.18 -14.20
CA LEU A 420 33.15 -26.04 -15.58
C LEU A 420 32.02 -26.39 -16.56
N VAL A 421 31.78 -25.53 -17.55
CA VAL A 421 30.71 -25.77 -18.53
C VAL A 421 30.98 -27.05 -19.33
N VAL A 422 32.23 -27.39 -19.61
CA VAL A 422 32.62 -28.67 -20.24
C VAL A 422 32.10 -29.87 -19.44
N ASP A 423 32.32 -29.89 -18.13
CA ASP A 423 31.87 -31.00 -17.27
C ASP A 423 30.34 -31.04 -17.14
N LEU A 424 29.71 -29.86 -17.16
CA LEU A 424 28.26 -29.73 -17.12
C LEU A 424 27.61 -30.28 -18.40
N LEU A 425 28.14 -29.95 -19.57
CA LEU A 425 27.62 -30.39 -20.88
C LEU A 425 27.92 -31.87 -21.15
N ALA A 426 28.99 -32.41 -20.55
CA ALA A 426 29.29 -33.85 -20.56
C ALA A 426 28.29 -34.68 -19.72
N ASN A 427 27.42 -34.04 -18.92
CA ASN A 427 26.42 -34.76 -18.14
C ASN A 427 25.34 -35.38 -19.08
N PRO A 428 25.00 -36.68 -18.95
CA PRO A 428 24.01 -37.34 -19.82
C PRO A 428 22.64 -36.65 -19.88
N LYS A 429 22.26 -35.90 -18.85
CA LYS A 429 21.00 -35.15 -18.78
C LYS A 429 21.04 -33.83 -19.56
N LEU A 430 22.21 -33.34 -19.95
CA LEU A 430 22.43 -32.07 -20.65
C LEU A 430 23.19 -32.27 -21.97
N LYS A 431 23.31 -33.50 -22.46
CA LYS A 431 24.08 -33.85 -23.67
C LYS A 431 23.65 -33.12 -24.96
N ASP A 432 22.39 -32.70 -25.02
CA ASP A 432 21.81 -31.99 -26.17
C ASP A 432 21.96 -30.46 -26.05
N LEU A 433 22.61 -29.97 -24.99
CA LEU A 433 22.81 -28.54 -24.74
C LEU A 433 24.16 -28.09 -25.30
N THR A 434 24.17 -27.04 -26.14
CA THR A 434 25.41 -26.40 -26.58
C THR A 434 25.76 -25.20 -25.69
N LEU A 435 27.00 -24.71 -25.80
CA LEU A 435 27.44 -23.52 -25.07
C LEU A 435 26.61 -22.28 -25.44
N GLU A 436 26.27 -22.13 -26.73
CA GLU A 436 25.49 -21.01 -27.26
C GLU A 436 24.08 -21.01 -26.67
N THR A 437 23.42 -22.17 -26.63
CA THR A 437 22.10 -22.31 -26.02
C THR A 437 22.18 -22.11 -24.50
N LEU A 438 23.25 -22.53 -23.83
CA LEU A 438 23.45 -22.25 -22.40
C LEU A 438 23.59 -20.75 -22.15
N GLN A 439 24.36 -20.02 -22.97
CA GLN A 439 24.48 -18.57 -22.91
C GLN A 439 23.12 -17.88 -23.10
N GLU A 440 22.31 -18.36 -24.05
CA GLU A 440 20.96 -17.84 -24.28
C GLU A 440 20.02 -18.10 -23.08
N ILE A 441 20.07 -19.29 -22.47
CA ILE A 441 19.30 -19.62 -21.27
C ILE A 441 19.66 -18.69 -20.10
N VAL A 442 20.95 -18.37 -19.91
CA VAL A 442 21.41 -17.46 -18.86
C VAL A 442 20.97 -16.02 -19.18
N LYS A 443 21.12 -15.58 -20.44
CA LYS A 443 20.72 -14.23 -20.88
C LYS A 443 19.22 -13.97 -20.74
N ASN A 444 18.38 -14.94 -21.07
CA ASN A 444 16.92 -14.82 -21.05
C ASN A 444 16.30 -15.17 -19.69
N ASP A 445 17.11 -15.44 -18.65
CA ASP A 445 16.59 -15.73 -17.32
C ASP A 445 16.14 -14.47 -16.59
N SER A 446 14.84 -14.18 -16.70
CA SER A 446 14.17 -13.08 -16.00
C SER A 446 14.29 -13.14 -14.47
N LYS A 447 14.75 -14.26 -13.90
CA LYS A 447 14.97 -14.42 -12.45
C LYS A 447 16.43 -14.43 -12.05
N GLN A 448 17.36 -14.21 -12.98
CA GLN A 448 18.80 -14.08 -12.71
C GLN A 448 19.32 -15.23 -11.81
N ARG A 449 18.93 -16.47 -12.10
CA ARG A 449 19.23 -17.67 -11.29
C ARG A 449 20.65 -18.17 -11.51
N TYR A 450 21.29 -17.78 -12.59
CA TYR A 450 22.58 -18.28 -13.03
C TYR A 450 23.58 -17.14 -13.19
N ASP A 451 24.85 -17.45 -12.96
CA ASP A 451 25.97 -16.57 -13.23
C ASP A 451 26.99 -17.37 -14.06
N LEU A 452 27.36 -16.82 -15.21
CA LEU A 452 28.18 -17.47 -16.23
C LEU A 452 29.38 -16.56 -16.51
N ILE A 453 30.57 -17.05 -16.20
CA ILE A 453 31.82 -16.29 -16.31
C ILE A 453 32.80 -17.00 -17.25
N PHE A 454 33.67 -16.20 -17.87
CA PHE A 454 34.81 -16.68 -18.64
C PHE A 454 36.09 -16.36 -17.88
N GLU A 455 36.78 -17.39 -17.39
CA GLU A 455 38.05 -17.25 -16.68
C GLU A 455 39.21 -17.50 -17.64
N LYS A 456 40.14 -16.56 -17.76
CA LYS A 456 41.37 -16.77 -18.53
C LYS A 456 42.27 -17.74 -17.76
N GLY A 457 42.69 -18.82 -18.39
CA GLY A 457 43.59 -19.79 -17.76
C GLY A 457 44.96 -19.16 -17.50
N VAL A 458 45.57 -19.50 -16.35
CA VAL A 458 46.94 -19.07 -16.02
C VAL A 458 47.99 -19.87 -16.81
N GLU A 459 47.62 -21.05 -17.33
CA GLU A 459 48.53 -21.95 -18.06
C GLU A 459 48.09 -22.31 -19.49
N ALA A 460 46.84 -22.02 -19.87
CA ALA A 460 46.34 -22.26 -21.22
C ALA A 460 45.84 -20.94 -21.82
N GLU A 461 46.35 -20.55 -22.99
CA GLU A 461 45.92 -19.34 -23.72
C GLU A 461 44.42 -19.38 -24.11
N ALA A 462 43.76 -20.53 -23.96
CA ALA A 462 42.31 -20.66 -24.06
C ALA A 462 41.66 -20.57 -22.67
N GLY A 463 40.88 -19.51 -22.42
CA GLY A 463 40.06 -19.40 -21.22
C GLY A 463 38.93 -20.44 -21.15
N VAL A 464 38.36 -20.60 -19.96
CA VAL A 464 37.31 -21.60 -19.67
C VAL A 464 36.02 -20.95 -19.20
N TRP A 465 34.88 -21.50 -19.60
CA TRP A 465 33.57 -21.07 -19.14
C TRP A 465 33.16 -21.80 -17.86
N CYS A 466 32.69 -21.04 -16.87
CA CYS A 466 32.24 -21.54 -15.57
C CYS A 466 30.83 -21.03 -15.27
N ILE A 467 29.95 -21.87 -14.73
CA ILE A 467 28.57 -21.52 -14.37
C ILE A 467 28.25 -21.91 -12.93
N LYS A 468 27.47 -21.09 -12.24
CA LYS A 468 26.89 -21.41 -10.91
C LYS A 468 25.43 -21.00 -10.82
N ALA A 469 24.74 -21.53 -9.81
CA ALA A 469 23.45 -20.99 -9.38
C ALA A 469 23.64 -19.86 -8.36
N ASN A 470 22.89 -18.78 -8.51
CA ASN A 470 22.96 -17.62 -7.61
C ASN A 470 22.31 -17.89 -6.25
N GLN A 471 21.29 -18.75 -6.16
CA GLN A 471 20.54 -18.94 -4.91
C GLN A 471 20.14 -20.39 -4.66
N GLY A 472 19.80 -20.73 -3.41
CA GLY A 472 19.08 -21.96 -3.06
C GLY A 472 19.92 -23.25 -2.94
N HIS A 473 21.22 -23.13 -2.69
CA HIS A 473 22.13 -24.27 -2.48
C HIS A 473 21.79 -25.08 -1.23
N SER A 474 21.93 -26.41 -1.31
CA SER A 474 21.94 -27.32 -0.15
C SER A 474 23.23 -28.11 -0.01
N LEU A 475 24.23 -27.84 -0.86
CA LEU A 475 25.53 -28.50 -0.84
C LEU A 475 26.40 -27.83 0.22
N LYS A 476 26.89 -28.59 1.20
CA LYS A 476 27.73 -28.06 2.30
C LYS A 476 29.11 -27.57 1.84
N SER A 477 29.58 -28.06 0.69
CA SER A 477 30.87 -27.68 0.10
C SER A 477 30.87 -26.30 -0.56
N VAL A 478 29.70 -25.69 -0.74
CA VAL A 478 29.56 -24.37 -1.37
C VAL A 478 29.56 -23.27 -0.30
N LYS A 479 30.55 -22.38 -0.37
CA LYS A 479 30.69 -21.14 0.39
C LYS A 479 30.47 -19.98 -0.57
N LEU A 480 29.32 -19.32 -0.46
CA LEU A 480 29.03 -18.13 -1.24
C LEU A 480 29.75 -16.93 -0.63
N ASP A 481 30.23 -16.02 -1.48
CA ASP A 481 30.73 -14.71 -1.05
C ASP A 481 29.52 -13.85 -0.67
N LEU A 482 29.31 -13.72 0.64
CA LEU A 482 28.20 -13.01 1.26
C LEU A 482 28.75 -11.80 2.02
N GLN A 483 28.22 -10.62 1.73
CA GLN A 483 28.60 -9.38 2.40
C GLN A 483 27.72 -9.21 3.64
N PRO A 484 28.28 -9.00 4.84
CA PRO A 484 27.47 -8.80 6.04
C PRO A 484 26.64 -7.52 5.92
N VAL A 485 25.40 -7.58 6.41
CA VAL A 485 24.53 -6.40 6.59
C VAL A 485 24.74 -5.92 8.02
N LEU A 486 25.33 -4.74 8.16
CA LEU A 486 25.62 -4.12 9.46
C LEU A 486 24.68 -2.95 9.75
N SER A 487 24.06 -2.40 8.71
CA SER A 487 23.09 -1.34 8.79
C SER A 487 22.00 -1.51 7.74
N ILE A 488 20.84 -0.86 7.94
CA ILE A 488 19.77 -0.86 6.94
C ILE A 488 20.20 -0.20 5.62
N ALA A 489 21.17 0.72 5.66
CA ALA A 489 21.72 1.40 4.48
C ALA A 489 22.45 0.43 3.53
N ASP A 490 22.91 -0.71 4.03
CA ASP A 490 23.55 -1.74 3.21
C ASP A 490 22.55 -2.40 2.26
N ILE A 491 21.23 -2.24 2.49
CA ILE A 491 20.17 -2.83 1.68
C ILE A 491 19.58 -1.74 0.78
N PRO A 492 19.86 -1.75 -0.53
CA PRO A 492 19.48 -0.65 -1.43
C PRO A 492 17.99 -0.32 -1.47
N THR A 493 17.13 -1.32 -1.22
CA THR A 493 15.68 -1.14 -1.20
C THR A 493 15.12 -0.89 0.21
N GLY A 494 15.93 -1.07 1.26
CA GLY A 494 15.50 -1.08 2.66
C GLY A 494 14.50 -2.18 3.02
N VAL A 495 14.24 -3.14 2.12
CA VAL A 495 13.18 -4.15 2.28
C VAL A 495 13.78 -5.55 2.29
N ALA A 496 13.25 -6.39 3.19
CA ALA A 496 13.55 -7.81 3.27
C ALA A 496 12.23 -8.58 3.42
N VAL A 497 11.74 -9.21 2.36
CA VAL A 497 10.42 -9.86 2.33
C VAL A 497 10.49 -11.33 1.92
N HIS A 498 9.73 -12.19 2.61
CA HIS A 498 9.56 -13.60 2.28
C HIS A 498 8.12 -13.88 1.83
N GLY A 499 7.96 -14.39 0.61
CA GLY A 499 6.66 -14.82 0.09
C GLY A 499 6.39 -16.28 0.40
N THR A 500 5.26 -16.56 1.05
CA THR A 500 4.81 -17.91 1.42
C THR A 500 3.35 -18.19 1.01
N THR A 501 2.91 -19.44 1.13
CA THR A 501 1.51 -19.84 0.87
C THR A 501 0.71 -19.87 2.18
N LYS A 502 -0.63 -19.81 2.09
CA LYS A 502 -1.54 -19.91 3.25
C LYS A 502 -1.27 -21.18 4.08
N ASP A 503 -1.07 -22.31 3.41
CA ASP A 503 -0.79 -23.59 4.08
C ASP A 503 0.53 -23.57 4.87
N ALA A 504 1.57 -22.96 4.29
CA ALA A 504 2.88 -22.88 4.94
C ALA A 504 2.87 -21.87 6.11
N TRP A 505 2.02 -20.83 6.05
CA TRP A 505 1.90 -19.84 7.10
C TRP A 505 1.48 -20.43 8.45
N VAL A 506 0.60 -21.43 8.46
CA VAL A 506 0.16 -22.10 9.72
C VAL A 506 1.36 -22.63 10.52
N SER A 507 2.37 -23.17 9.84
CA SER A 507 3.60 -23.62 10.50
C SER A 507 4.57 -22.47 10.78
N ILE A 508 4.63 -21.46 9.91
CA ILE A 508 5.59 -20.34 10.04
C ILE A 508 5.18 -19.41 11.19
N SER A 509 3.89 -19.15 11.39
CA SER A 509 3.38 -18.27 12.45
C SER A 509 3.71 -18.79 13.86
N THR A 510 3.81 -20.11 14.02
CA THR A 510 4.09 -20.75 15.31
C THR A 510 5.56 -21.08 15.50
N GLN A 511 6.30 -21.38 14.43
CA GLN A 511 7.68 -21.90 14.53
C GLN A 511 8.74 -20.95 13.93
N GLY A 512 8.32 -19.85 13.33
CA GLY A 512 9.17 -18.95 12.56
C GLY A 512 9.63 -19.55 11.22
N LEU A 513 10.33 -18.74 10.43
CA LEU A 513 10.93 -19.19 9.17
C LEU A 513 12.08 -20.17 9.44
N LYS A 514 12.13 -21.26 8.66
CA LYS A 514 13.18 -22.28 8.73
C LYS A 514 13.88 -22.45 7.39
N ARG A 515 15.20 -22.60 7.40
CA ARG A 515 16.01 -22.90 6.20
C ARG A 515 15.70 -24.28 5.59
N MET A 516 15.04 -25.15 6.35
CA MET A 516 14.80 -26.55 6.00
C MET A 516 16.14 -27.24 5.63
N LYS A 517 16.24 -27.83 4.44
CA LYS A 517 17.47 -28.48 3.96
C LYS A 517 18.47 -27.51 3.28
N ARG A 518 18.15 -26.21 3.18
CA ARG A 518 19.03 -25.22 2.53
C ARG A 518 20.09 -24.70 3.50
N ASN A 519 21.12 -24.08 2.94
CA ASN A 519 22.16 -23.40 3.72
C ASN A 519 21.62 -22.13 4.39
N HIS A 520 20.72 -21.40 3.71
CA HIS A 520 20.22 -20.09 4.14
C HIS A 520 18.70 -19.92 3.94
N ILE A 521 18.10 -18.98 4.68
CA ILE A 521 16.77 -18.45 4.37
C ILE A 521 16.95 -17.25 3.44
N HIS A 522 16.23 -17.23 2.33
CA HIS A 522 16.31 -16.16 1.33
C HIS A 522 15.12 -15.21 1.46
N LEU A 523 15.42 -13.91 1.45
CA LEU A 523 14.47 -12.81 1.45
C LEU A 523 14.67 -12.00 0.16
N ALA A 524 13.57 -11.60 -0.46
CA ALA A 524 13.58 -10.69 -1.60
C ALA A 524 13.72 -9.24 -1.11
N GLN A 525 14.35 -8.42 -1.93
CA GLN A 525 14.49 -6.99 -1.68
C GLN A 525 13.23 -6.17 -2.07
N GLY A 526 12.12 -6.84 -2.36
CA GLY A 526 10.84 -6.21 -2.66
C GLY A 526 9.78 -7.21 -3.15
N VAL A 527 8.54 -6.73 -3.21
CA VAL A 527 7.40 -7.47 -3.76
C VAL A 527 7.44 -7.35 -5.29
N GLY A 528 7.16 -8.44 -6.02
CA GLY A 528 7.24 -8.43 -7.47
C GLY A 528 6.12 -7.58 -8.09
N GLY A 529 6.49 -6.69 -9.02
CA GLY A 529 5.59 -5.77 -9.73
C GLY A 529 6.19 -4.36 -9.78
N GLY A 530 6.55 -3.88 -10.98
CA GLY A 530 7.30 -2.63 -11.22
C GLY A 530 8.80 -2.75 -10.88
N ASN A 531 9.68 -2.68 -11.88
CA ASN A 531 11.17 -2.65 -11.84
C ASN A 531 11.97 -3.58 -10.86
N VAL A 532 11.32 -4.37 -10.00
CA VAL A 532 11.92 -5.20 -8.95
C VAL A 532 11.75 -6.67 -9.31
N ILE A 533 12.87 -7.36 -9.54
CA ILE A 533 12.88 -8.80 -9.77
C ILE A 533 12.68 -9.51 -8.43
N SER A 534 11.45 -9.89 -8.12
CA SER A 534 11.16 -10.66 -6.91
C SER A 534 11.52 -12.14 -7.10
N GLY A 535 12.41 -12.65 -6.24
CA GLY A 535 12.74 -14.09 -6.14
C GLY A 535 11.60 -14.96 -5.62
N MET A 536 10.44 -14.36 -5.30
CA MET A 536 9.26 -15.03 -4.75
C MET A 536 8.52 -15.87 -5.80
N ARG A 537 7.73 -16.84 -5.34
CA ARG A 537 6.88 -17.64 -6.22
C ARG A 537 5.63 -16.83 -6.56
N GLY A 538 5.15 -16.89 -7.80
CA GLY A 538 3.86 -16.27 -8.17
C GLY A 538 2.66 -16.87 -7.43
N SER A 539 2.83 -18.03 -6.80
CA SER A 539 1.84 -18.66 -5.92
C SER A 539 1.91 -18.19 -4.47
N SER A 540 2.82 -17.27 -4.13
CA SER A 540 2.92 -16.72 -2.77
C SER A 540 1.72 -15.81 -2.50
N GLN A 541 0.98 -16.12 -1.45
CA GLN A 541 -0.26 -15.43 -1.05
C GLN A 541 -0.06 -14.57 0.20
N ILE A 542 1.00 -14.85 0.96
CA ILE A 542 1.33 -14.17 2.21
C ILE A 542 2.75 -13.63 2.10
N LEU A 543 2.95 -12.40 2.53
CA LEU A 543 4.24 -11.72 2.56
C LEU A 543 4.66 -11.51 4.01
N ILE A 544 5.86 -11.96 4.35
CA ILE A 544 6.44 -11.81 5.68
C ILE A 544 7.60 -10.83 5.55
N PHE A 545 7.43 -9.63 6.09
CA PHE A 545 8.48 -8.63 6.14
C PHE A 545 9.35 -8.86 7.37
N LEU A 546 10.66 -8.90 7.14
CA LEU A 546 11.64 -8.89 8.22
C LEU A 546 11.92 -7.43 8.59
N ASP A 547 11.74 -7.11 9.86
CA ASP A 547 12.28 -5.88 10.44
C ASP A 547 13.80 -6.05 10.53
N VAL A 548 14.50 -5.47 9.57
CA VAL A 548 15.96 -5.58 9.43
C VAL A 548 16.66 -4.92 10.61
N GLN A 549 16.18 -3.77 11.08
CA GLN A 549 16.82 -3.04 12.17
C GLN A 549 16.72 -3.85 13.46
N ARG A 550 15.53 -4.37 13.79
CA ARG A 550 15.38 -5.28 14.92
C ARG A 550 16.20 -6.55 14.80
N ALA A 551 16.30 -7.10 13.59
CA ALA A 551 17.14 -8.27 13.36
C ALA A 551 18.61 -7.95 13.67
N ILE A 552 19.13 -6.80 13.21
CA ILE A 552 20.50 -6.35 13.51
C ILE A 552 20.67 -6.13 15.02
N ASP A 553 19.71 -5.46 15.67
CA ASP A 553 19.74 -5.17 17.12
C ASP A 553 19.70 -6.46 17.97
N ASP A 554 18.96 -7.46 17.51
CA ASP A 554 18.91 -8.81 18.10
C ASP A 554 20.13 -9.69 17.71
N ALA A 555 21.16 -9.09 17.12
CA ALA A 555 22.38 -9.75 16.65
C ALA A 555 22.12 -10.92 15.67
N MET A 556 21.10 -10.80 14.83
CA MET A 556 20.80 -11.75 13.75
C MET A 556 21.77 -11.53 12.58
N GLU A 557 22.45 -12.60 12.16
CA GLU A 557 23.36 -12.55 11.01
C GLU A 557 22.57 -12.44 9.69
N LEU A 558 22.62 -11.25 9.11
CA LEU A 558 22.10 -10.92 7.79
C LEU A 558 23.25 -10.70 6.82
N SER A 559 23.09 -11.18 5.59
CA SER A 559 24.10 -10.98 4.55
C SER A 559 23.46 -10.77 3.18
N LEU A 560 24.12 -9.99 2.33
CA LEU A 560 23.74 -9.74 0.96
C LEU A 560 24.60 -10.55 0.01
N GLN A 561 23.96 -11.11 -1.00
CA GLN A 561 24.64 -11.70 -2.12
C GLN A 561 24.60 -10.73 -3.30
N ARG A 562 25.66 -10.68 -4.11
CA ARG A 562 25.87 -9.74 -5.25
C ARG A 562 24.80 -9.75 -6.36
N ALA A 563 23.66 -10.40 -6.16
CA ALA A 563 22.44 -10.24 -6.95
C ALA A 563 21.21 -10.25 -6.03
N MET A 564 20.69 -9.05 -5.71
CA MET A 564 19.31 -8.70 -5.29
C MET A 564 18.59 -9.64 -4.29
N SER A 565 19.29 -10.23 -3.32
CA SER A 565 18.64 -11.07 -2.29
C SER A 565 19.43 -11.10 -0.99
N MET A 566 18.69 -11.14 0.11
CA MET A 566 19.23 -11.19 1.46
C MET A 566 19.14 -12.61 2.02
N VAL A 567 20.16 -12.97 2.78
CA VAL A 567 20.42 -14.30 3.31
C VAL A 567 20.50 -14.20 4.83
N PHE A 568 19.79 -15.10 5.51
CA PHE A 568 19.77 -15.18 6.98
C PHE A 568 20.40 -16.47 7.49
N TYR A 569 21.19 -16.38 8.57
CA TYR A 569 21.80 -17.51 9.29
C TYR A 569 21.33 -17.57 10.76
N ARG A 570 21.14 -18.79 11.31
CA ARG A 570 20.74 -18.99 12.71
C ARG A 570 21.41 -20.25 13.30
N PRO A 571 22.27 -20.14 14.32
CA PRO A 571 22.59 -21.25 15.21
C PRO A 571 21.57 -21.33 16.36
N ASN A 572 20.87 -22.46 16.44
CA ASN A 572 19.99 -22.95 17.53
C ASN A 572 19.55 -21.98 18.66
N ILE A 573 18.37 -21.36 18.51
CA ILE A 573 17.59 -20.79 19.63
C ILE A 573 16.69 -21.88 20.20
N SER A 574 17.22 -22.63 21.18
CA SER A 574 16.40 -23.50 22.04
C SER A 574 16.72 -23.35 23.53
N GLN A 575 17.72 -22.54 23.92
CA GLN A 575 18.10 -22.42 25.34
C GLN A 575 18.00 -21.00 25.91
N GLU A 576 18.15 -19.93 25.11
CA GLU A 576 18.17 -18.56 25.65
C GLU A 576 16.78 -18.04 26.11
N LEU A 577 15.68 -18.45 25.46
CA LEU A 577 14.31 -18.01 25.81
C LEU A 577 13.74 -18.64 27.09
N LYS A 578 14.44 -19.60 27.72
CA LYS A 578 14.02 -20.15 29.03
C LYS A 578 14.56 -19.36 30.22
N ARG A 579 15.49 -18.41 30.03
CA ARG A 579 16.13 -17.66 31.12
C ARG A 579 15.58 -16.25 31.37
N ARG A 580 14.70 -15.73 30.51
CA ARG A 580 14.01 -14.44 30.75
C ARG A 580 12.50 -14.67 30.98
N LYS A 581 12.15 -15.26 32.12
CA LYS A 581 10.79 -15.17 32.66
C LYS A 581 10.69 -13.93 33.55
N GLY A 582 10.18 -12.86 32.98
CA GLY A 582 9.82 -11.62 33.67
C GLY A 582 9.30 -10.65 32.61
N CYS A 583 8.02 -10.30 32.68
CA CYS A 583 7.27 -9.51 31.71
C CYS A 583 6.81 -10.25 30.43
N LEU A 584 5.85 -11.16 30.60
CA LEU A 584 4.79 -11.41 29.62
C LEU A 584 3.57 -11.89 30.41
N SER A 585 2.69 -10.94 30.74
CA SER A 585 1.33 -11.21 31.19
C SER A 585 0.53 -11.74 30.00
N LEU A 586 0.43 -13.06 29.90
CA LEU A 586 -0.61 -13.72 29.11
C LEU A 586 -1.86 -13.76 29.99
N ASP A 587 -2.78 -12.80 29.82
CA ASP A 587 -4.17 -13.04 30.21
C ASP A 587 -4.91 -13.60 29.01
N GLY A 588 -4.97 -14.92 28.96
CA GLY A 588 -5.78 -15.65 28.01
C GLY A 588 -7.24 -15.58 28.45
N ARG A 589 -8.08 -14.90 27.67
CA ARG A 589 -9.46 -15.33 27.42
C ARG A 589 -10.10 -14.54 26.28
N ARG A 590 -10.67 -15.30 25.33
CA ARG A 590 -11.50 -14.93 24.15
C ARG A 590 -10.78 -14.82 22.81
N ALA A 591 -10.38 -15.98 22.31
CA ALA A 591 -10.57 -16.31 20.90
C ALA A 591 -12.02 -16.77 20.71
N GLU A 592 -12.82 -15.98 20.00
CA GLU A 592 -13.94 -16.36 19.12
C GLU A 592 -14.69 -15.08 18.72
N ARG A 593 -14.22 -14.45 17.63
CA ARG A 593 -15.00 -13.90 16.50
C ARG A 593 -14.08 -13.17 15.54
#